data_AF-A0A146LPJ2-F1
#
_entry.id   AF-A0A146LPJ2-F1
#
_cell.length_a   1.000
_cell.length_b   1.000
_cell.length_c   1.000
_cell.angle_alpha   90.00
_cell.angle_beta   90.00
_cell.angle_gamma   90.00
#
_symmetry.space_group_name_H-M   'P 1'
#
loop_
_entity.id
_entity.type
_entity.pdbx_description
1 polymer ?
#
loop_
_entity_poly.entity_id
_entity_poly.type
_entity_poly.pdbx_seq_one_letter_code
_entity_poly.pdbx_strand_id
1 'polypeptide(L)'
;MASSSNTFQNPDFAGQLRYMKEWFRNFSPLERSDFLPILVEEFASERRHNGLPPIHDDEAPSEAPLPSIFQCRIKLIVRWTSSWTHAQKWQFIDAIRNVDPD
;
A
#
# COMPACT_ATOMS: atom_id res chain seq x y z
N MET A 1 -17.37 23.33 21.83
CA MET A 1 -16.50 22.18 22.18
C MET A 1 -16.32 21.36 20.91
N ALA A 2 -15.10 21.30 20.37
CA ALA A 2 -14.82 20.64 19.10
C ALA A 2 -14.92 19.12 19.28
N SER A 3 -15.88 18.49 18.61
CA SER A 3 -15.97 17.04 18.52
C SER A 3 -14.80 16.55 17.67
N SER A 4 -13.78 16.01 18.35
CA SER A 4 -12.71 15.23 17.72
C SER A 4 -13.30 13.92 17.21
N SER A 5 -13.98 13.97 16.07
CA SER A 5 -14.39 12.80 15.31
C SER A 5 -13.13 12.17 14.72
N ASN A 6 -12.46 11.33 15.51
CA ASN A 6 -11.31 10.54 15.06
C ASN A 6 -11.82 9.34 14.23
N THR A 7 -12.69 9.61 13.26
CA THR A 7 -13.01 8.67 12.21
C THR A 7 -11.74 8.59 11.39
N PHE A 8 -11.06 7.44 11.42
CA PHE A 8 -9.98 7.12 10.49
C PHE A 8 -10.62 7.00 9.10
N GLN A 9 -11.04 8.14 8.56
CA GLN A 9 -11.84 8.26 7.37
C GLN A 9 -10.91 7.84 6.24
N ASN A 10 -11.29 6.78 5.53
CA ASN A 10 -10.50 6.30 4.43
C ASN A 10 -10.32 7.46 3.44
N PRO A 11 -9.10 7.96 3.21
CA PRO A 11 -8.90 9.17 2.43
C PRO A 11 -9.44 8.94 1.01
N ASP A 12 -9.93 10.01 0.36
CA ASP A 12 -10.27 9.96 -1.06
C ASP A 12 -9.04 9.59 -1.90
N PHE A 13 -9.24 9.20 -3.16
CA PHE A 13 -8.15 8.78 -4.06
C PHE A 13 -6.96 9.76 -4.07
N ALA A 14 -7.20 11.07 -4.09
CA ALA A 14 -6.14 12.09 -4.04
C ALA A 14 -5.33 12.05 -2.73
N GLY A 15 -6.00 11.78 -1.60
CA GLY A 15 -5.36 11.60 -0.31
C GLY A 15 -4.56 10.31 -0.24
N GLN A 16 -5.13 9.20 -0.73
CA GLN A 16 -4.44 7.92 -0.85
C GLN A 16 -3.16 8.05 -1.69
N LEU A 17 -3.26 8.72 -2.84
CA LEU A 17 -2.12 8.98 -3.73
C LEU A 17 -1.03 9.79 -3.04
N ARG A 18 -1.39 10.83 -2.28
CA ARG A 18 -0.43 11.63 -1.50
C ARG A 18 0.28 10.78 -0.44
N TYR A 19 -0.46 9.96 0.31
CA TYR A 19 0.14 9.07 1.30
C TYR A 19 1.07 8.04 0.68
N MET A 20 0.67 7.41 -0.42
CA MET A 20 1.53 6.42 -1.09
C MET A 20 2.80 7.05 -1.65
N LYS A 21 2.74 8.25 -2.23
CA LYS A 21 3.94 8.98 -2.65
C LYS A 21 4.87 9.27 -1.48
N GLU A 22 4.32 9.75 -0.37
CA GLU A 22 5.10 10.04 0.83
C GLU A 22 5.74 8.77 1.42
N TRP A 23 5.01 7.66 1.45
CA TRP A 23 5.56 6.37 1.88
C TRP A 23 6.64 5.87 0.94
N PHE A 24 6.43 5.97 -0.37
CA PHE A 24 7.41 5.56 -1.37
C PHE A 24 8.71 6.38 -1.27
N ARG A 25 8.62 7.69 -0.97
CA ARG A 25 9.79 8.53 -0.67
C ARG A 25 10.55 8.05 0.56
N ASN A 26 9.83 7.68 1.61
CA ASN A 26 10.39 7.24 2.88
C ASN A 26 10.80 5.76 2.89
N PHE A 27 10.44 4.97 1.87
CA PHE A 27 10.91 3.60 1.74
C PHE A 27 12.40 3.59 1.44
N SER A 28 13.13 2.75 2.17
CA SER A 28 14.52 2.42 1.87
C SER A 28 14.64 1.75 0.49
N PRO A 29 15.82 1.74 -0.13
CA PRO A 29 16.03 1.06 -1.41
C PRO A 29 15.62 -0.42 -1.39
N LEU A 30 15.82 -1.10 -0.24
CA LEU A 30 15.40 -2.48 -0.03
C LEU A 30 13.87 -2.60 0.02
N GLU A 31 13.21 -1.77 0.83
CA GLU A 31 11.74 -1.74 0.89
C GLU A 31 11.09 -1.38 -0.46
N ARG A 32 11.72 -0.50 -1.24
CA ARG A 32 11.27 -0.19 -2.61
C ARG A 32 11.40 -1.41 -3.52
N SER A 33 12.52 -2.12 -3.45
CA SER A 33 12.75 -3.35 -4.22
C SER A 33 11.73 -4.43 -3.87
N ASP A 34 11.33 -4.54 -2.60
CA ASP A 34 10.31 -5.48 -2.14
C ASP A 34 8.89 -5.02 -2.49
N PHE A 35 8.64 -3.71 -2.55
CA PHE A 35 7.32 -3.14 -2.85
C PHE A 35 6.94 -3.23 -4.34
N LEU A 36 7.89 -3.01 -5.26
CA LEU A 36 7.64 -3.06 -6.70
C LEU A 36 7.01 -4.38 -7.20
N PRO A 37 7.50 -5.57 -6.84
CA PRO A 37 6.88 -6.82 -7.28
C PRO A 37 5.46 -6.99 -6.73
N ILE A 38 5.19 -6.54 -5.49
CA ILE A 38 3.83 -6.55 -4.90
C ILE A 38 2.88 -5.69 -5.73
N LEU A 39 3.31 -4.48 -6.13
CA LEU A 39 2.50 -3.62 -7.01
C LEU A 39 2.22 -4.23 -8.38
N VAL A 40 3.24 -4.86 -8.99
CA VAL A 40 3.09 -5.51 -10.29
C VAL A 40 2.10 -6.66 -10.17
N GLU A 41 2.18 -7.47 -9.12
CA GLU A 41 1.25 -8.57 -8.87
C GLU A 41 -0.18 -8.07 -8.64
N GLU A 42 -0.36 -7.03 -7.81
CA GLU A 42 -1.67 -6.40 -7.55
C GLU A 42 -2.32 -5.80 -8.80
N PHE A 43 -1.52 -5.17 -9.68
CA PHE A 43 -2.02 -4.55 -10.90
C PHE A 43 -2.17 -5.53 -12.06
N ALA A 44 -1.33 -6.56 -12.14
CA ALA A 44 -1.48 -7.64 -13.11
C ALA A 44 -2.62 -8.60 -12.75
N SER A 45 -2.92 -8.75 -11.46
CA SER A 45 -3.96 -9.67 -10.95
C SER A 45 -5.37 -9.09 -10.96
N GLU A 46 -5.71 -8.17 -11.88
CA GLU A 46 -7.11 -7.78 -12.15
C GLU A 46 -8.03 -8.99 -12.45
N ARG A 47 -7.47 -10.18 -12.66
CA ARG A 47 -8.19 -11.45 -12.84
C ARG A 47 -7.94 -12.55 -11.80
N ARG A 48 -7.19 -12.33 -10.73
CA ARG A 48 -6.96 -13.36 -9.71
C ARG A 48 -7.16 -12.82 -8.30
N HIS A 49 -8.40 -12.85 -7.84
CA HIS A 49 -8.75 -12.74 -6.42
C HIS A 49 -8.27 -13.95 -5.58
N ASN A 50 -7.15 -14.59 -5.94
CA ASN A 50 -6.71 -15.81 -5.26
C ASN A 50 -5.19 -15.97 -5.27
N GLY A 51 -4.52 -15.07 -4.54
CA GLY A 51 -3.13 -15.25 -4.18
C GLY A 51 -2.35 -13.96 -4.10
N LEU A 52 -2.68 -13.06 -3.16
CA LEU A 52 -1.55 -12.49 -2.43
C LEU A 52 -0.87 -13.68 -1.75
N PRO A 53 0.46 -13.82 -1.82
CA PRO A 53 1.13 -14.68 -0.86
C PRO A 53 0.64 -14.23 0.52
N PRO A 54 0.27 -15.14 1.43
CA PRO A 54 -0.05 -14.74 2.78
C PRO A 54 1.15 -13.94 3.26
N ILE A 55 1.00 -12.61 3.39
CA ILE A 55 1.78 -11.84 4.35
C ILE A 55 1.51 -12.64 5.61
N HIS A 56 2.46 -13.47 6.05
CA HIS A 56 2.24 -14.52 7.04
C HIS A 56 1.55 -13.93 8.28
N ASP A 57 0.23 -13.90 8.25
CA ASP A 57 -0.66 -14.11 9.38
C ASP A 57 -0.72 -15.65 9.53
N ASP A 58 0.46 -16.31 9.57
CA ASP A 58 0.54 -17.68 10.05
C ASP A 58 0.40 -17.58 11.56
N GLU A 59 -0.58 -18.31 12.06
CA GLU A 59 -0.95 -18.48 13.45
C GLU A 59 0.29 -18.87 14.29
N ALA A 60 1.08 -17.89 14.71
CA ALA A 60 2.20 -18.12 15.61
C ALA A 60 1.72 -17.98 17.06
N PRO A 61 1.90 -19.00 17.92
CA PRO A 61 1.51 -18.94 19.31
C PRO A 61 2.31 -17.85 20.04
N SER A 62 1.59 -16.91 20.65
CA SER A 62 2.01 -16.02 21.75
C SER A 62 3.25 -15.12 21.62
N GLU A 63 4.04 -15.12 20.53
CA GLU A 63 5.30 -14.32 20.45
C GLU A 63 5.62 -13.71 19.06
N ALA A 64 4.62 -13.54 18.18
CA ALA A 64 4.86 -12.90 16.88
C ALA A 64 5.33 -11.43 17.07
N PRO A 65 6.46 -11.01 16.48
CA PRO A 65 6.92 -9.64 16.56
C PRO A 65 5.88 -8.70 15.95
N LEU A 66 5.69 -7.54 16.58
CA LEU A 66 4.76 -6.52 16.10
C LEU A 66 4.98 -6.26 14.60
N PRO A 67 3.92 -6.19 13.78
CA PRO A 67 4.07 -5.98 12.35
C PRO A 67 4.83 -4.68 12.09
N SER A 68 5.81 -4.74 11.19
CA SER A 68 6.60 -3.55 10.87
C SER A 68 5.71 -2.48 10.24
N ILE A 69 6.10 -1.20 10.39
CA ILE A 69 5.38 -0.08 9.78
C ILE A 69 5.27 -0.24 8.25
N PHE A 70 6.27 -0.89 7.63
CA PHE A 70 6.24 -1.26 6.23
C PHE A 70 5.09 -2.22 5.94
N GLN A 71 4.98 -3.33 6.68
CA GLN A 71 3.90 -4.31 6.51
C GLN A 71 2.51 -3.67 6.68
N CYS A 72 2.35 -2.78 7.66
CA CYS A 72 1.12 -2.02 7.84
C CYS A 72 0.80 -1.13 6.63
N ARG A 73 1.79 -0.45 6.06
CA ARG A 73 1.64 0.37 4.84
C ARG A 73 1.27 -0.49 3.63
N ILE A 74 1.91 -1.65 3.45
CA ILE A 74 1.63 -2.58 2.35
C ILE A 74 0.18 -3.09 2.43
N LYS A 75 -0.27 -3.57 3.59
CA LYS A 75 -1.66 -4.03 3.78
C LYS A 75 -2.67 -2.95 3.43
N LEU A 76 -2.36 -1.69 3.75
CA LEU A 76 -3.22 -0.55 3.42
C LEU A 76 -3.21 -0.23 1.92
N ILE A 77 -2.04 -0.28 1.29
CA ILE A 77 -1.89 -0.05 -0.15
C ILE A 77 -2.70 -1.08 -0.93
N VAL A 78 -2.53 -2.37 -0.64
CA VAL A 78 -3.28 -3.47 -1.25
C VAL A 78 -4.79 -3.27 -1.11
N ARG A 79 -5.25 -2.89 0.09
CA ARG A 79 -6.67 -2.61 0.34
C ARG A 79 -7.18 -1.43 -0.51
N TRP A 80 -6.38 -0.37 -0.65
CA TRP A 80 -6.74 0.79 -1.46
C TRP A 80 -6.77 0.44 -2.95
N THR A 81 -5.71 -0.19 -3.46
CA THR A 81 -5.55 -0.56 -4.88
C THR A 81 -6.58 -1.56 -5.36
N SER A 82 -7.10 -2.42 -4.49
CA SER A 82 -8.20 -3.35 -4.80
C SER A 82 -9.46 -2.62 -5.25
N SER A 83 -9.71 -1.42 -4.71
CA SER A 83 -10.88 -0.59 -5.08
C SER A 83 -10.63 0.35 -6.26
N TRP A 84 -9.41 0.39 -6.81
CA TRP A 84 -9.04 1.33 -7.85
C TRP A 84 -9.40 0.85 -9.25
N THR A 85 -9.84 1.80 -10.06
CA THR A 85 -9.98 1.63 -11.51
C THR A 85 -8.62 1.55 -12.20
N HIS A 86 -8.59 0.98 -13.40
CA HIS A 86 -7.38 0.91 -14.23
C HIS A 86 -6.73 2.29 -14.43
N ALA A 87 -7.54 3.34 -14.65
CA ALA A 87 -7.05 4.72 -14.78
C ALA A 87 -6.38 5.25 -13.51
N GLN A 88 -6.94 4.93 -12.33
CA GLN A 88 -6.36 5.31 -11.03
C GLN A 88 -5.04 4.59 -10.74
N LYS A 89 -4.95 3.30 -11.10
CA LYS A 89 -3.69 2.54 -11.01
C LYS A 89 -2.61 3.14 -11.90
N TRP A 90 -2.94 3.50 -13.14
CA TRP A 90 -2.00 4.21 -14.03
C TRP A 90 -1.55 5.56 -13.49
N GLN A 91 -2.48 6.37 -12.96
CA GLN A 91 -2.12 7.63 -12.31
C GLN A 91 -1.15 7.43 -11.14
N PHE A 92 -1.31 6.34 -10.39
CA PHE A 92 -0.37 6.02 -9.31
C PHE A 92 1.00 5.57 -9.82
N ILE A 93 1.05 4.69 -10.82
CA ILE A 93 2.32 4.27 -11.46
C ILE A 93 3.08 5.50 -11.99
N ASP A 94 2.38 6.39 -12.68
CA ASP A 94 2.96 7.65 -13.16
C ASP A 94 3.45 8.53 -12.00
N ALA A 95 2.64 8.64 -10.94
CA ALA A 95 2.99 9.40 -9.75
C ALA A 95 4.23 8.87 -9.04
N ILE A 96 4.43 7.55 -8.91
CA ILE A 96 5.64 6.98 -8.26
C ILE A 96 6.86 7.04 -9.17
N ARG A 97 6.69 6.95 -10.49
CA ARG A 97 7.80 7.16 -11.45
C ARG A 97 8.35 8.57 -11.39
N ASN A 98 7.46 9.56 -11.22
CA ASN A 98 7.83 10.96 -11.03
C ASN A 98 8.29 11.31 -9.61
N VAL A 99 8.26 10.35 -8.68
CA VAL A 99 8.74 10.52 -7.30
C VAL A 99 10.21 10.14 -7.15
N ASP A 100 10.87 9.71 -8.22
CA ASP A 100 12.32 9.55 -8.27
C ASP A 100 12.99 10.88 -8.69
N PRO A 101 13.66 11.58 -7.77
CA PRO A 101 14.60 12.64 -8.10
C PRO A 101 15.99 12.03 -8.26
N ASP A 102 16.45 11.96 -9.50
CA ASP A 102 17.81 12.40 -9.78
C ASP A 102 17.71 13.80 -10.41
#